data_AF-A0A1B7VAC3-F1
#
_entry.id   AF-A0A1B7VAC3-F1
#
_cell.length_a   1.000
_cell.length_b   1.000
_cell.length_c   1.000
_cell.angle_alpha   90.00
_cell.angle_beta   90.00
_cell.angle_gamma   90.00
#
_symmetry.space_group_name_H-M   'P 1'
#
loop_
_entity.id
_entity.type
_entity.pdbx_description
1 polymer ?
#
loop_
_entity_poly.entity_id
_entity_poly.type
_entity_poly.pdbx_seq_one_letter_code
_entity_poly.pdbx_strand_id
1 'polypeptide(L)'
;MNLQQAELYQRLQEFSLDEENVAFSFSQRLARENNWTFEYTQRVIDEYKKFAVIAVFAGHPVTPSDQVDQVWHLHLTYTQSYWDDFCEILGKPLDHGPTRGGNKEYHKFNHWYVNTVDTYKIFFGENPPVDIWPAPHIRFDLDANFQRVDTHKNWILPKPILKFPEIDISRFIPQRVYLAFLFTLTLIFTNSQVLLASNNTNSQSSQSSENSLGFWFFLIVAGSVIFVIFTSGSSGGGGSSGGGDGGCGGGGCGGGCGGGGCGGG
;
A
#
# COMPACT_ATOMS: atom_id res chain seq x y z
N MET A 1 -32.14 -3.28 -20.62
CA MET A 1 -33.07 -3.87 -19.64
C MET A 1 -34.37 -4.32 -20.31
N ASN A 2 -34.97 -5.40 -19.83
CA ASN A 2 -36.37 -5.73 -20.09
C ASN A 2 -37.30 -4.96 -19.10
N LEU A 3 -38.62 -5.09 -19.28
CA LEU A 3 -39.61 -4.35 -18.48
C LEU A 3 -39.49 -4.66 -16.96
N GLN A 4 -39.40 -5.93 -16.59
CA GLN A 4 -39.29 -6.34 -15.17
C GLN A 4 -38.02 -5.82 -14.50
N GLN A 5 -36.90 -5.85 -15.23
CA GLN A 5 -35.62 -5.29 -14.76
C GLN A 5 -35.72 -3.77 -14.53
N ALA A 6 -36.38 -3.06 -15.45
CA ALA A 6 -36.57 -1.61 -15.34
C ALA A 6 -37.51 -1.24 -14.19
N GLU A 7 -38.61 -1.98 -14.00
CA GLU A 7 -39.55 -1.79 -12.89
C GLU A 7 -38.90 -2.02 -11.52
N LEU A 8 -38.12 -3.10 -11.37
CA LEU A 8 -37.35 -3.31 -10.13
C LEU A 8 -36.34 -2.18 -9.93
N TYR A 9 -35.60 -1.82 -10.97
CA TYR A 9 -34.58 -0.77 -10.87
C TYR A 9 -35.20 0.56 -10.43
N GLN A 10 -36.36 0.95 -10.97
CA GLN A 10 -37.06 2.15 -10.56
C GLN A 10 -37.44 2.12 -9.08
N ARG A 11 -38.05 1.02 -8.59
CA ARG A 11 -38.40 0.89 -7.17
C ARG A 11 -37.18 1.00 -6.26
N LEU A 12 -36.05 0.42 -6.68
CA LEU A 12 -34.79 0.54 -5.94
C LEU A 12 -34.23 1.97 -5.99
N GLN A 13 -34.39 2.69 -7.09
CA GLN A 13 -33.99 4.10 -7.17
C GLN A 13 -34.79 4.97 -6.21
N GLU A 14 -36.10 4.73 -6.08
CA GLU A 14 -37.00 5.42 -5.15
C GLU A 14 -36.74 5.06 -3.67
N PHE A 15 -36.18 3.87 -3.40
CA PHE A 15 -35.83 3.45 -2.05
C PHE A 15 -34.71 4.32 -1.45
N SER A 16 -34.98 4.97 -0.32
CA SER A 16 -33.97 5.73 0.43
C SER A 16 -33.30 4.83 1.48
N LEU A 17 -31.97 4.81 1.48
CA LEU A 17 -31.18 4.23 2.58
C LEU A 17 -31.04 5.22 3.75
N ASP A 18 -31.25 6.51 3.50
CA ASP A 18 -31.19 7.54 4.52
C ASP A 18 -32.57 7.72 5.15
N GLU A 19 -32.65 7.54 6.47
CA GLU A 19 -33.81 7.92 7.27
C GLU A 19 -33.88 9.44 7.40
N GLU A 20 -35.10 9.99 7.38
CA GLU A 20 -35.30 11.42 7.60
C GLU A 20 -35.09 11.81 9.07
N ASN A 21 -34.66 13.05 9.32
CA ASN A 21 -34.54 13.64 10.66
C ASN A 21 -33.54 12.95 11.60
N VAL A 22 -32.61 12.15 11.08
CA VAL A 22 -31.50 11.59 11.87
C VAL A 22 -30.28 12.51 11.82
N ALA A 23 -29.56 12.59 12.93
CA ALA A 23 -28.34 13.40 13.03
C ALA A 23 -27.15 12.79 12.26
N PHE A 24 -27.21 11.48 11.96
CA PHE A 24 -26.16 10.77 11.26
C PHE A 24 -26.77 9.70 10.35
N SER A 25 -26.91 10.03 9.07
CA SER A 25 -27.59 9.18 8.09
C SER A 25 -26.72 8.00 7.63
N PHE A 26 -27.33 7.06 6.92
CA PHE A 26 -26.63 5.92 6.34
C PHE A 26 -25.48 6.37 5.43
N SER A 27 -25.75 7.29 4.50
CA SER A 27 -24.77 7.80 3.55
C SER A 27 -23.65 8.58 4.25
N GLN A 28 -23.95 9.35 5.29
CA GLN A 28 -22.94 10.03 6.11
C GLN A 28 -22.03 9.03 6.84
N ARG A 29 -22.61 7.94 7.37
CA ARG A 29 -21.86 6.85 7.99
C ARG A 29 -20.96 6.14 7.00
N LEU A 30 -21.50 5.78 5.84
CA LEU A 30 -20.78 5.13 4.75
C LEU A 30 -19.58 5.96 4.30
N ALA A 31 -19.79 7.26 4.06
CA ALA A 31 -18.75 8.20 3.67
C ALA A 31 -17.64 8.28 4.72
N ARG A 32 -18.01 8.43 6.00
CA ARG A 32 -17.05 8.54 7.11
C ARG A 32 -16.21 7.27 7.28
N GLU A 33 -16.84 6.10 7.24
CA GLU A 33 -16.14 4.82 7.51
C GLU A 33 -15.19 4.41 6.38
N ASN A 34 -15.45 4.85 5.15
CA ASN A 34 -14.60 4.55 3.99
C ASN A 34 -13.70 5.73 3.56
N ASN A 35 -13.75 6.86 4.28
CA ASN A 35 -13.07 8.10 3.90
C ASN A 35 -13.40 8.53 2.46
N TRP A 36 -14.68 8.46 2.10
CA TRP A 36 -15.19 8.88 0.79
C TRP A 36 -15.77 10.29 0.86
N THR A 37 -15.77 10.99 -0.28
CA THR A 37 -16.58 12.20 -0.40
C THR A 37 -18.07 11.83 -0.43
N PHE A 38 -18.94 12.79 -0.13
CA PHE A 38 -20.37 12.54 -0.17
C PHE A 38 -20.84 12.23 -1.59
N GLU A 39 -20.32 12.94 -2.60
CA GLU A 39 -20.67 12.72 -4.01
C GLU A 39 -20.26 11.33 -4.49
N TYR A 40 -19.05 10.88 -4.14
CA TYR A 40 -18.62 9.52 -4.45
C TYR A 40 -19.50 8.48 -3.75
N THR A 41 -19.84 8.72 -2.48
CA THR A 41 -20.71 7.85 -1.70
C THR A 41 -22.07 7.64 -2.37
N GLN A 42 -22.71 8.71 -2.86
CA GLN A 42 -23.98 8.61 -3.57
C GLN A 42 -23.86 7.79 -4.86
N ARG A 43 -22.78 8.00 -5.63
CA ARG A 43 -22.51 7.19 -6.84
C ARG A 43 -22.37 5.70 -6.50
N VAL A 44 -21.68 5.34 -5.42
CA VAL A 44 -21.53 3.93 -5.02
C VAL A 44 -22.88 3.35 -4.54
N ILE A 45 -23.73 4.14 -3.87
CA ILE A 45 -25.10 3.73 -3.52
C ILE A 45 -25.92 3.42 -4.78
N ASP A 46 -25.82 4.26 -5.82
CA ASP A 46 -26.51 4.01 -7.09
C ASP A 46 -26.02 2.71 -7.75
N GLU A 47 -24.70 2.47 -7.73
CA GLU A 47 -24.11 1.23 -8.24
C GLU A 47 -24.50 -0.01 -7.41
N TYR A 48 -24.73 0.14 -6.10
CA TYR A 48 -25.30 -0.91 -5.25
C TYR A 48 -26.73 -1.27 -5.66
N LYS A 49 -27.57 -0.28 -5.97
CA LYS A 49 -28.94 -0.51 -6.48
C LYS A 49 -28.90 -1.21 -7.85
N LYS A 50 -27.97 -0.86 -8.73
CA LYS A 50 -27.75 -1.58 -10.00
C LYS A 50 -27.32 -3.02 -9.77
N PHE A 51 -26.36 -3.26 -8.86
CA PHE A 51 -25.93 -4.59 -8.48
C PHE A 51 -27.08 -5.45 -7.94
N ALA A 52 -27.98 -4.89 -7.14
CA ALA A 52 -29.14 -5.62 -6.63
C ALA A 52 -30.07 -6.10 -7.76
N VAL A 53 -30.28 -5.29 -8.82
CA VAL A 53 -31.01 -5.73 -10.02
C VAL A 53 -30.30 -6.89 -10.72
N ILE A 54 -28.97 -6.81 -10.85
CA ILE A 54 -28.16 -7.89 -11.43
C ILE A 54 -28.31 -9.16 -10.58
N ALA A 55 -28.18 -9.08 -9.26
CA ALA A 55 -28.32 -10.22 -8.35
C ALA A 55 -29.71 -10.88 -8.41
N VAL A 56 -30.76 -10.11 -8.75
CA VAL A 56 -32.10 -10.65 -8.95
C VAL A 56 -32.21 -11.43 -10.25
N PHE A 57 -31.70 -10.88 -11.36
CA PHE A 57 -32.01 -11.35 -12.71
C PHE A 57 -30.87 -12.02 -13.50
N ALA A 58 -29.63 -12.03 -12.99
CA ALA A 58 -28.47 -12.55 -13.72
C ALA A 58 -28.57 -14.04 -14.07
N GLY A 59 -29.28 -14.83 -13.25
CA GLY A 59 -29.38 -16.28 -13.41
C GLY A 59 -28.08 -17.05 -13.12
N HIS A 60 -27.06 -16.37 -12.60
CA HIS A 60 -25.80 -16.92 -12.14
C HIS A 60 -25.35 -16.23 -10.84
N PRO A 61 -24.43 -16.83 -10.06
CA PRO A 61 -23.83 -16.17 -8.89
C PRO A 61 -23.12 -14.88 -9.28
N VAL A 62 -23.13 -13.89 -8.40
CA VAL A 62 -22.60 -12.54 -8.68
C VAL A 62 -21.67 -12.08 -7.57
N THR A 63 -20.65 -11.31 -7.92
CA THR A 63 -19.72 -10.71 -6.96
C THR A 63 -19.66 -9.22 -7.21
N PRO A 64 -19.88 -8.36 -6.19
CA PRO A 64 -19.76 -6.91 -6.34
C PRO A 64 -18.29 -6.45 -6.39
N SER A 65 -18.07 -5.19 -6.78
CA SER A 65 -16.81 -4.51 -6.47
C SER A 65 -16.67 -4.29 -4.96
N ASP A 66 -15.47 -3.94 -4.50
CA ASP A 66 -15.23 -3.68 -3.08
C ASP A 66 -16.10 -2.52 -2.59
N GLN A 67 -16.17 -1.46 -3.39
CA GLN A 67 -16.98 -0.28 -3.13
C GLN A 67 -18.46 -0.62 -2.92
N VAL A 68 -19.04 -1.41 -3.83
CA VAL A 68 -20.44 -1.83 -3.73
C VAL A 68 -20.66 -2.80 -2.56
N ASP A 69 -19.69 -3.68 -2.30
CA ASP A 69 -19.71 -4.58 -1.14
C ASP A 69 -19.70 -3.80 0.19
N GLN A 70 -19.02 -2.66 0.27
CA GLN A 70 -19.03 -1.81 1.46
C GLN A 70 -20.40 -1.17 1.74
N VAL A 71 -21.16 -0.81 0.70
CA VAL A 71 -22.56 -0.38 0.86
C VAL A 71 -23.40 -1.53 1.38
N TRP A 72 -23.24 -2.71 0.77
CA TRP A 72 -24.00 -3.90 1.13
C TRP A 72 -23.71 -4.36 2.57
N HIS A 73 -22.44 -4.43 2.96
CA HIS A 73 -22.01 -4.70 4.34
C HIS A 73 -22.63 -3.74 5.34
N LEU A 74 -22.60 -2.44 5.05
CA LEU A 74 -23.22 -1.47 5.93
C LEU A 74 -24.73 -1.69 6.01
N HIS A 75 -25.40 -1.90 4.88
CA HIS A 75 -26.85 -2.10 4.81
C HIS A 75 -27.30 -3.34 5.60
N LEU A 76 -26.54 -4.43 5.57
CA LEU A 76 -26.80 -5.62 6.40
C LEU A 76 -26.84 -5.32 7.91
N THR A 77 -26.18 -4.25 8.37
CA THR A 77 -26.24 -3.82 9.78
C THR A 77 -27.52 -3.04 10.13
N TYR A 78 -28.23 -2.52 9.13
CA TYR A 78 -29.56 -1.89 9.27
C TYR A 78 -30.62 -2.96 9.00
N THR A 79 -30.72 -3.92 9.93
CA THR A 79 -31.42 -5.20 9.68
C THR A 79 -32.87 -5.04 9.24
N GLN A 80 -33.60 -4.07 9.77
CA GLN A 80 -34.99 -3.80 9.35
C GLN A 80 -35.05 -3.25 7.92
N SER A 81 -34.32 -2.16 7.65
CA SER A 81 -34.18 -1.59 6.29
C SER A 81 -33.74 -2.65 5.26
N TYR A 82 -32.85 -3.55 5.64
CA TYR A 82 -32.34 -4.58 4.73
C TYR A 82 -33.31 -5.74 4.52
N TRP A 83 -33.71 -6.40 5.61
CA TRP A 83 -34.47 -7.66 5.53
C TRP A 83 -35.95 -7.43 5.30
N ASP A 84 -36.53 -6.44 5.96
CA ASP A 84 -37.97 -6.19 5.90
C ASP A 84 -38.27 -5.31 4.68
N ASP A 85 -37.58 -4.17 4.51
CA ASP A 85 -37.93 -3.21 3.47
C ASP A 85 -37.27 -3.52 2.11
N PHE A 86 -35.93 -3.63 2.07
CA PHE A 86 -35.19 -3.77 0.82
C PHE A 86 -35.42 -5.14 0.17
N CYS A 87 -35.35 -6.24 0.94
CA CYS A 87 -35.60 -7.58 0.39
C CYS A 87 -37.07 -7.78 -0.05
N GLU A 88 -38.03 -7.07 0.55
CA GLU A 88 -39.41 -7.03 0.06
C GLU A 88 -39.49 -6.40 -1.34
N ILE A 89 -38.76 -5.30 -1.58
CA ILE A 89 -38.67 -4.68 -2.91
C ILE A 89 -38.05 -5.65 -3.93
N LEU A 90 -36.96 -6.34 -3.54
CA LEU A 90 -36.31 -7.35 -4.38
C LEU A 90 -37.23 -8.55 -4.69
N GLY A 91 -38.20 -8.83 -3.83
CA GLY A 91 -39.08 -10.00 -3.92
C GLY A 91 -38.41 -11.33 -3.57
N LYS A 92 -37.17 -11.29 -3.07
CA LYS A 92 -36.43 -12.46 -2.57
C LYS A 92 -35.31 -12.01 -1.61
N PRO A 93 -34.89 -12.88 -0.68
CA PRO A 93 -33.66 -12.67 0.09
C PRO A 93 -32.44 -12.52 -0.83
N LEU A 94 -31.54 -11.62 -0.44
CA LEU A 94 -30.21 -11.51 -1.02
C LEU A 94 -29.19 -11.84 0.07
N ASP A 95 -28.63 -13.04 0.03
CA ASP A 95 -27.74 -13.50 1.09
C ASP A 95 -26.29 -13.06 0.85
N HIS A 96 -25.63 -12.59 1.91
CA HIS A 96 -24.20 -12.29 1.88
C HIS A 96 -23.41 -13.41 2.57
N GLY A 97 -22.24 -13.74 2.03
CA GLY A 97 -21.38 -14.79 2.56
C GLY A 97 -19.91 -14.37 2.57
N PRO A 98 -19.14 -14.69 3.63
CA PRO A 98 -17.72 -14.43 3.64
C PRO A 98 -16.98 -15.38 2.69
N THR A 99 -15.81 -14.95 2.21
CA THR A 99 -14.87 -15.87 1.54
C THR A 99 -14.35 -16.92 2.51
N ARG A 100 -14.12 -18.14 2.03
CA ARG A 100 -13.37 -19.16 2.79
C ARG A 100 -11.85 -19.04 2.64
N GLY A 101 -11.40 -18.08 1.82
CA GLY A 101 -9.99 -17.86 1.53
C GLY A 101 -9.35 -18.93 0.64
N GLY A 102 -8.12 -18.65 0.23
CA GLY A 102 -7.32 -19.53 -0.62
C GLY A 102 -7.64 -19.42 -2.12
N ASN A 103 -6.78 -20.04 -2.93
CA ASN A 103 -6.77 -19.87 -4.39
C ASN A 103 -8.09 -20.29 -5.06
N LYS A 104 -8.77 -21.31 -4.53
CA LYS A 104 -10.05 -21.77 -5.10
C LYS A 104 -11.14 -20.71 -4.98
N GLU A 105 -11.29 -20.12 -3.80
CA GLU A 105 -12.25 -19.03 -3.56
C GLU A 105 -11.87 -17.79 -4.37
N TYR A 106 -10.58 -17.47 -4.44
CA TYR A 106 -10.07 -16.39 -5.30
C TYR A 106 -10.52 -16.55 -6.75
N HIS A 107 -10.25 -17.71 -7.38
CA HIS A 107 -10.64 -17.93 -8.77
C HIS A 107 -12.15 -17.93 -8.97
N LYS A 108 -12.90 -18.49 -8.01
CA LYS A 108 -14.36 -18.49 -8.01
C LYS A 108 -14.93 -17.06 -8.02
N PHE A 109 -14.55 -16.23 -7.06
CA PHE A 109 -15.08 -14.86 -6.94
C PHE A 109 -14.58 -13.95 -8.06
N ASN A 110 -13.35 -14.16 -8.56
CA ASN A 110 -12.85 -13.44 -9.73
C ASN A 110 -13.71 -13.75 -10.97
N HIS A 111 -14.01 -15.03 -11.21
CA HIS A 111 -14.90 -15.43 -12.30
C HIS A 111 -16.31 -14.84 -12.17
N TRP A 112 -16.91 -14.90 -10.97
CA TRP A 112 -18.22 -14.31 -10.71
C TRP A 112 -18.22 -12.79 -10.89
N TYR A 113 -17.15 -12.10 -10.47
CA TYR A 113 -17.00 -10.66 -10.67
C TYR A 113 -16.95 -10.29 -12.16
N VAL A 114 -16.17 -11.01 -12.96
CA VAL A 114 -16.11 -10.80 -14.42
C VAL A 114 -17.50 -10.98 -15.03
N ASN A 115 -18.21 -12.06 -14.69
CA ASN A 115 -19.57 -12.28 -15.19
C ASN A 115 -20.55 -11.18 -14.72
N THR A 116 -20.38 -10.66 -13.50
CA THR A 116 -21.20 -9.56 -12.97
C THR A 116 -21.00 -8.29 -13.79
N VAL A 117 -19.75 -7.94 -14.09
CA VAL A 117 -19.40 -6.77 -14.93
C VAL A 117 -19.92 -6.93 -16.36
N ASP A 118 -19.91 -8.13 -16.92
CA ASP A 118 -20.46 -8.37 -18.26
C ASP A 118 -21.99 -8.30 -18.26
N THR A 119 -22.66 -8.87 -17.26
CA THR A 119 -24.11 -8.74 -17.08
C THR A 119 -24.52 -7.29 -16.84
N TYR A 120 -23.72 -6.51 -16.11
CA TYR A 120 -23.92 -5.07 -15.98
C TYR A 120 -24.02 -4.39 -17.35
N LYS A 121 -23.04 -4.62 -18.23
CA LYS A 121 -23.03 -3.99 -19.58
C LYS A 121 -24.25 -4.38 -20.40
N ILE A 122 -24.69 -5.64 -20.29
CA ILE A 122 -25.88 -6.14 -20.99
C ILE A 122 -27.15 -5.47 -20.46
N PHE A 123 -27.27 -5.33 -19.13
CA PHE A 123 -28.47 -4.79 -18.51
C PHE A 123 -28.59 -3.29 -18.78
N PHE A 124 -27.52 -2.53 -18.55
CA PHE A 124 -27.53 -1.07 -18.55
C PHE A 124 -27.08 -0.44 -19.87
N GLY A 125 -26.49 -1.21 -20.79
CA GLY A 125 -26.05 -0.72 -22.10
C GLY A 125 -24.82 0.21 -22.05
N GLU A 126 -24.14 0.28 -20.91
CA GLU A 126 -22.98 1.12 -20.66
C GLU A 126 -21.89 0.35 -19.91
N ASN A 127 -20.65 0.85 -19.96
CA ASN A 127 -19.60 0.32 -19.10
C ASN A 127 -19.77 0.86 -17.68
N PRO A 128 -19.57 0.03 -16.64
CA PRO A 128 -19.62 0.51 -15.28
C PRO A 128 -18.46 1.50 -15.01
N PRO A 129 -18.63 2.46 -14.09
CA PRO A 129 -17.61 3.45 -13.75
C PRO A 129 -16.37 2.78 -13.15
N VAL A 130 -15.20 2.95 -13.78
CA VAL A 130 -13.96 2.22 -13.45
C VAL A 130 -13.39 2.52 -12.05
N ASP A 131 -13.75 3.67 -11.47
CA ASP A 131 -13.39 4.06 -10.11
C ASP A 131 -14.26 3.37 -9.05
N ILE A 132 -15.36 2.73 -9.43
CA ILE A 132 -16.24 1.93 -8.55
C ILE A 132 -16.18 0.44 -8.93
N TRP A 133 -16.02 0.12 -10.21
CA TRP A 133 -15.90 -1.22 -10.75
C TRP A 133 -14.54 -1.40 -11.44
N PRO A 134 -13.46 -1.54 -10.66
CA PRO A 134 -12.12 -1.63 -11.23
C PRO A 134 -11.90 -2.97 -11.93
N ALA A 135 -10.80 -3.08 -12.69
CA ALA A 135 -10.43 -4.33 -13.35
C ALA A 135 -10.21 -5.47 -12.32
N PRO A 136 -10.45 -6.75 -12.68
CA PRO A 136 -10.38 -7.87 -11.73
C PRO A 136 -9.05 -7.99 -10.98
N HIS A 137 -7.92 -7.69 -11.63
CA HIS A 137 -6.59 -7.73 -11.01
C HIS A 137 -6.37 -6.62 -9.95
N ILE A 138 -7.17 -5.54 -10.00
CA ILE A 138 -7.17 -4.47 -9.00
C ILE A 138 -8.13 -4.86 -7.86
N ARG A 139 -9.33 -5.34 -8.18
CA ARG A 139 -10.35 -5.78 -7.19
C ARG A 139 -9.85 -6.90 -6.28
N PHE A 140 -9.08 -7.83 -6.85
CA PHE A 140 -8.54 -8.98 -6.16
C PHE A 140 -7.00 -8.92 -6.09
N ASP A 141 -6.44 -7.74 -5.83
CA ASP A 141 -5.01 -7.62 -5.55
C ASP A 141 -4.64 -8.53 -4.35
N LEU A 142 -3.82 -9.55 -4.62
CA LEU A 142 -3.41 -10.54 -3.64
C LEU A 142 -2.51 -9.95 -2.54
N ASP A 143 -1.87 -8.81 -2.84
CA ASP A 143 -0.99 -8.11 -1.91
C ASP A 143 -1.74 -7.08 -1.06
N ALA A 144 -3.02 -6.83 -1.35
CA ALA A 144 -3.86 -5.94 -0.55
C ALA A 144 -4.09 -6.53 0.84
N ASN A 145 -3.81 -5.74 1.88
CA ASN A 145 -3.98 -6.12 3.28
C ASN A 145 -4.71 -5.00 4.03
N PHE A 146 -6.04 -5.05 4.01
CA PHE A 146 -6.88 -4.06 4.66
C PHE A 146 -7.01 -4.35 6.16
N GLN A 147 -6.77 -3.32 6.97
CA GLN A 147 -6.92 -3.37 8.42
C GLN A 147 -7.65 -2.12 8.88
N ARG A 148 -8.51 -2.28 9.90
CA ARG A 148 -9.16 -1.14 10.56
C ARG A 148 -8.15 -0.46 11.49
N VAL A 149 -7.91 0.83 11.25
CA VAL A 149 -6.96 1.64 12.03
C VAL A 149 -7.65 2.89 12.59
N ASP A 150 -7.24 3.30 13.79
CA ASP A 150 -7.71 4.53 14.43
C ASP A 150 -6.83 5.72 13.99
N THR A 151 -7.38 6.60 13.16
CA THR A 151 -6.65 7.74 12.59
C THR A 151 -6.41 8.88 13.57
N HIS A 152 -7.06 8.89 14.74
CA HIS A 152 -6.70 9.82 15.82
C HIS A 152 -5.40 9.41 16.52
N LYS A 153 -5.07 8.11 16.49
CA LYS A 153 -3.87 7.55 17.14
C LYS A 153 -2.74 7.23 16.17
N ASN A 154 -3.04 7.09 14.89
CA ASN A 154 -2.10 6.61 13.89
C ASN A 154 -2.10 7.53 12.66
N TRP A 155 -0.93 7.78 12.09
CA TRP A 155 -0.81 8.45 10.80
C TRP A 155 -0.81 7.41 9.68
N ILE A 156 -1.60 7.65 8.63
CA ILE A 156 -1.62 6.83 7.42
C ILE A 156 -0.92 7.62 6.32
N LEU A 157 0.29 7.20 5.96
CA LEU A 157 1.06 7.82 4.89
C LEU A 157 1.23 6.82 3.74
N PRO A 158 1.04 7.24 2.48
CA PRO A 158 1.35 6.41 1.33
C PRO A 158 2.81 5.95 1.38
N LYS A 159 3.06 4.69 1.00
CA LYS A 159 4.44 4.18 0.89
C LYS A 159 5.18 5.00 -0.17
N PRO A 160 6.38 5.52 0.13
CA PRO A 160 7.11 6.33 -0.84
C PRO A 160 7.58 5.44 -1.99
N ILE A 161 7.32 5.86 -3.22
CA ILE A 161 7.80 5.17 -4.43
C ILE A 161 9.26 5.61 -4.66
N LEU A 162 10.19 5.10 -3.85
CA LEU A 162 11.61 5.39 -4.00
C LEU A 162 12.23 4.41 -4.99
N LYS A 163 12.37 4.83 -6.24
CA LYS A 163 13.26 4.17 -7.20
C LYS A 163 14.68 4.66 -6.92
N PHE A 164 15.40 3.98 -6.02
CA PHE A 164 16.83 4.22 -5.92
C PHE A 164 17.49 3.67 -7.19
N PRO A 165 18.22 4.50 -7.98
CA PRO A 165 19.15 3.91 -8.94
C PRO A 165 20.11 3.00 -8.17
N GLU A 166 20.60 1.93 -8.79
CA GLU A 166 21.70 1.13 -8.22
C GLU A 166 22.90 2.06 -8.03
N ILE A 167 22.99 2.69 -6.85
CA ILE A 167 24.15 3.46 -6.47
C ILE A 167 25.21 2.42 -6.16
N ASP A 168 26.07 2.16 -7.13
CA ASP A 168 27.27 1.37 -6.92
C ASP A 168 28.18 2.12 -5.93
N ILE A 169 28.01 1.80 -4.64
CA ILE A 169 28.74 2.41 -3.53
C ILE A 169 30.25 2.15 -3.67
N SER A 170 30.64 1.12 -4.44
CA SER A 170 32.05 0.81 -4.72
C SER A 170 32.74 1.88 -5.57
N ARG A 171 31.98 2.69 -6.33
CA ARG A 171 32.52 3.87 -7.04
C ARG A 171 32.76 5.07 -6.13
N PHE A 172 32.04 5.16 -5.01
CA PHE A 172 32.14 6.29 -4.07
C PHE A 172 33.16 6.07 -2.96
N ILE A 173 33.48 4.81 -2.65
CA ILE A 173 34.55 4.48 -1.70
C ILE A 173 35.68 3.83 -2.50
N PRO A 174 36.63 4.61 -3.06
CA PRO A 174 37.77 4.03 -3.74
C PRO A 174 38.46 3.07 -2.77
N GLN A 175 38.89 1.91 -3.26
CA GLN A 175 39.47 0.82 -2.47
C GLN A 175 40.60 1.28 -1.52
N ARG A 176 41.26 2.40 -1.86
CA ARG A 176 42.26 3.09 -1.03
C ARG A 176 41.71 3.67 0.27
N VAL A 177 40.46 4.15 0.30
CA VAL A 177 39.79 4.67 1.51
C VAL A 177 39.43 3.52 2.45
N TYR A 178 38.98 2.38 1.91
CA TYR A 178 38.72 1.19 2.71
C TYR A 178 40.00 0.65 3.35
N LEU A 179 41.10 0.60 2.59
CA LEU A 179 42.42 0.22 3.11
C LEU A 179 42.96 1.21 4.14
N ALA A 180 42.78 2.52 3.93
CA ALA A 180 43.18 3.55 4.89
C ALA A 180 42.35 3.49 6.19
N PHE A 181 41.05 3.23 6.08
CA PHE A 181 40.17 3.03 7.23
C PHE A 181 40.54 1.76 8.01
N LEU A 182 40.77 0.64 7.32
CA LEU A 182 41.26 -0.58 7.95
C LEU A 182 42.63 -0.39 8.62
N PHE A 183 43.55 0.33 7.98
CA PHE A 183 44.88 0.61 8.52
C PHE A 183 44.85 1.53 9.75
N THR A 184 43.99 2.55 9.74
CA THR A 184 43.80 3.42 10.90
C THR A 184 43.11 2.68 12.05
N LEU A 185 42.12 1.84 11.75
CA LEU A 185 41.46 0.99 12.75
C LEU A 185 42.46 0.00 13.37
N THR A 186 43.30 -0.66 12.58
CA THR A 186 44.34 -1.56 13.12
C THR A 186 45.38 -0.83 13.95
N LEU A 187 45.81 0.38 13.56
CA LEU A 187 46.69 1.22 14.38
C LEU A 187 46.07 1.62 15.72
N ILE A 188 44.76 1.89 15.76
CA ILE A 188 44.05 2.18 17.01
C ILE A 188 44.01 0.92 17.90
N PHE A 189 43.73 -0.24 17.33
CA PHE A 189 43.67 -1.51 18.05
C PHE A 189 45.04 -2.03 18.51
N THR A 190 46.12 -1.82 17.76
CA THR A 190 47.47 -2.24 18.19
C THR A 190 48.05 -1.30 19.23
N ASN A 191 47.82 0.02 19.13
CA ASN A 191 48.27 0.97 20.16
C ASN A 191 47.52 0.83 21.47
N SER A 192 46.25 0.41 21.45
CA SER A 192 45.49 0.11 22.68
C SER A 192 46.00 -1.13 23.40
N GLN A 193 46.56 -2.12 22.69
CA GLN A 193 47.21 -3.28 23.32
C GLN A 193 48.57 -2.93 23.96
N VAL A 194 49.34 -2.02 23.34
CA VAL A 194 50.62 -1.54 23.92
C VAL A 194 50.37 -0.72 25.19
N LEU A 195 49.27 0.05 25.25
CA LEU A 195 48.89 0.81 26.45
C LEU A 195 48.41 -0.09 27.60
N LEU A 196 47.68 -1.17 27.29
CA LEU A 196 47.24 -2.16 28.28
C LEU A 196 48.39 -3.04 28.80
N ALA A 197 49.41 -3.31 27.99
CA ALA A 197 50.61 -4.04 28.41
C ALA A 197 51.56 -3.19 29.29
N SER A 198 51.62 -1.87 29.06
CA SER A 198 52.48 -0.94 29.81
C SER A 198 52.05 -0.73 31.27
N ASN A 199 50.75 -0.86 31.57
CA ASN A 199 50.22 -0.66 32.93
C ASN A 199 50.48 -1.83 33.90
N ASN A 200 51.14 -2.91 33.47
CA ASN A 200 51.41 -4.07 34.32
C ASN A 200 52.88 -4.21 34.77
N THR A 201 53.72 -3.20 34.52
CA THR A 201 55.07 -3.12 35.10
C THR A 201 55.20 -1.86 35.95
N ASN A 202 55.03 -2.02 37.25
CA ASN A 202 55.44 -1.04 38.24
C ASN A 202 56.96 -0.87 38.20
N SER A 203 57.44 0.25 37.67
CA SER A 203 58.64 0.93 38.19
C SER A 203 58.65 2.38 37.74
N GLN A 204 58.72 3.29 38.71
CA GLN A 204 58.86 4.73 38.54
C GLN A 204 60.02 5.10 37.59
N SER A 205 59.75 6.00 36.64
CA SER A 205 60.64 7.13 36.35
C SER A 205 59.94 8.15 35.44
N SER A 206 59.66 9.31 36.01
CA SER A 206 59.27 10.53 35.34
C SER A 206 60.40 11.08 34.45
N GLN A 207 60.18 11.19 33.13
CA GLN A 207 60.37 12.41 32.34
C GLN A 207 60.23 12.15 30.83
N SER A 208 59.51 13.07 30.18
CA SER A 208 59.44 13.36 28.73
C SER A 208 58.61 12.43 27.82
N SER A 209 57.36 12.82 27.56
CA SER A 209 56.77 12.95 26.20
C SER A 209 55.24 13.15 26.21
N GLU A 210 54.71 13.97 27.11
CA GLU A 210 53.25 14.24 27.20
C GLU A 210 52.65 14.95 25.95
N ASN A 211 53.44 15.33 24.94
CA ASN A 211 52.94 16.06 23.77
C ASN A 211 53.08 15.32 22.43
N SER A 212 53.26 14.00 22.41
CA SER A 212 53.42 13.27 21.13
C SER A 212 52.07 12.89 20.50
N LEU A 213 51.13 12.33 21.26
CA LEU A 213 49.89 11.77 20.69
C LEU A 213 48.93 12.85 20.17
N GLY A 214 48.71 13.92 20.94
CA GLY A 214 47.89 15.05 20.49
C GLY A 214 48.50 15.79 19.30
N PHE A 215 49.83 15.88 19.23
CA PHE A 215 50.55 16.52 18.14
C PHE A 215 50.43 15.72 16.83
N TRP A 216 50.63 14.40 16.87
CA TRP A 216 50.47 13.55 15.69
C TRP A 216 49.01 13.44 15.25
N PHE A 217 48.06 13.37 16.18
CA PHE A 217 46.63 13.42 15.85
C PHE A 217 46.26 14.73 15.15
N PHE A 218 46.75 15.87 15.65
CA PHE A 218 46.53 17.17 15.03
C PHE A 218 47.15 17.24 13.62
N LEU A 219 48.36 16.69 13.40
CA LEU A 219 48.98 16.64 12.08
C LEU A 219 48.22 15.75 11.08
N ILE A 220 47.65 14.63 11.53
CA ILE A 220 46.84 13.74 10.67
C ILE A 220 45.51 14.40 10.29
N VAL A 221 44.85 15.07 11.24
CA VAL A 221 43.60 15.81 10.98
C VAL A 221 43.87 17.03 10.10
N ALA A 222 44.94 17.79 10.35
CA ALA A 222 45.32 18.92 9.51
C ALA A 222 45.70 18.47 8.08
N GLY A 223 46.44 17.37 7.95
CA GLY A 223 46.81 16.79 6.65
C GLY A 223 45.60 16.30 5.84
N SER A 224 44.61 15.68 6.51
CA SER A 224 43.40 15.23 5.83
C SER A 224 42.49 16.38 5.39
N VAL A 225 42.39 17.46 6.18
CA VAL A 225 41.65 18.67 5.79
C VAL A 225 42.33 19.39 4.62
N ILE A 226 43.65 19.54 4.63
CA ILE A 226 44.41 20.14 3.51
C ILE A 226 44.27 19.29 2.24
N PHE A 227 44.29 17.97 2.35
CA PHE A 227 44.09 17.07 1.21
C PHE A 227 42.68 17.15 0.63
N VAL A 228 41.64 17.25 1.47
CA VAL A 228 40.26 17.48 1.02
C VAL A 228 40.14 18.81 0.27
N ILE A 229 40.76 19.88 0.77
CA ILE A 229 40.76 21.20 0.11
C ILE A 229 41.50 21.16 -1.24
N PHE A 230 42.63 20.46 -1.34
CA PHE A 230 43.39 20.33 -2.60
C PHE A 230 42.72 19.40 -3.62
N THR A 231 41.99 18.38 -3.18
CA THR A 231 41.26 17.45 -4.08
C THR A 231 39.88 17.95 -4.49
N SER A 232 39.33 18.96 -3.81
CA SER A 232 38.08 19.64 -4.18
C SER A 232 38.29 20.83 -5.14
N GLY A 233 39.54 21.13 -5.50
CA GLY A 233 39.93 22.21 -6.41
C GLY A 233 40.57 21.75 -7.72
N SER A 234 39.99 20.81 -8.46
CA SER A 234 40.33 20.66 -9.89
C SER A 234 39.19 20.06 -10.72
N SER A 235 38.67 20.89 -11.65
CA SER A 235 37.99 20.55 -12.93
C SER A 235 36.78 19.60 -12.87
N GLY A 236 35.56 19.96 -13.27
CA GLY A 236 35.17 20.90 -14.32
C GLY A 236 35.24 20.26 -15.71
N GLY A 237 34.07 19.90 -16.27
CA GLY A 237 33.83 19.92 -17.73
C GLY A 237 33.47 18.61 -18.44
N GLY A 238 32.21 18.53 -18.91
CA GLY A 238 31.74 17.83 -20.12
C GLY A 238 31.57 16.31 -20.03
N GLY A 239 30.55 15.65 -20.59
CA GLY A 239 29.45 16.05 -21.46
C GLY A 239 28.83 14.77 -22.07
N SER A 240 27.50 14.74 -22.12
CA SER A 240 26.59 14.05 -23.07
C SER A 240 26.71 12.56 -23.45
N SER A 241 25.54 11.90 -23.34
CA SER A 241 24.75 11.23 -24.41
C SER A 241 24.61 9.69 -24.43
N GLY A 242 23.35 9.27 -24.69
CA GLY A 242 22.89 7.96 -25.19
C GLY A 242 22.60 6.94 -24.07
N GLY A 243 21.44 6.29 -23.95
CA GLY A 243 20.29 6.11 -24.83
C GLY A 243 19.80 4.65 -24.69
N GLY A 244 18.47 4.46 -24.53
CA GLY A 244 17.75 3.24 -24.92
C GLY A 244 17.67 2.08 -23.92
N ASP A 245 16.43 1.80 -23.47
CA ASP A 245 15.69 0.52 -23.44
C ASP A 245 16.40 -0.73 -22.87
N GLY A 246 15.82 -1.57 -22.01
CA GLY A 246 14.45 -2.01 -21.79
C GLY A 246 14.51 -3.52 -21.51
N GLY A 247 13.67 -4.06 -20.61
CA GLY A 247 13.46 -5.52 -20.52
C GLY A 247 13.58 -6.18 -19.15
N CYS A 248 12.44 -6.26 -18.47
CA CYS A 248 11.83 -7.42 -17.80
C CYS A 248 12.67 -8.57 -17.21
N GLY A 249 12.33 -8.93 -15.96
CA GLY A 249 12.07 -10.32 -15.59
C GLY A 249 12.71 -10.81 -14.29
N GLY A 250 11.89 -11.28 -13.35
CA GLY A 250 12.35 -12.14 -12.25
C GLY A 250 11.59 -11.94 -10.95
N GLY A 251 10.36 -12.43 -10.89
CA GLY A 251 9.54 -12.44 -9.69
C GLY A 251 10.13 -13.32 -8.59
N GLY A 252 10.20 -12.78 -7.38
CA GLY A 252 10.41 -13.52 -6.14
C GLY A 252 9.07 -13.65 -5.41
N CYS A 253 8.52 -14.86 -5.41
CA CYS A 253 7.37 -15.25 -4.62
C CYS A 253 7.77 -15.37 -3.14
N GLY A 254 7.25 -14.45 -2.32
CA GLY A 254 7.35 -14.50 -0.85
C GLY A 254 5.95 -14.37 -0.28
N GLY A 255 5.43 -15.47 0.27
CA GLY A 255 4.05 -15.59 0.69
C GLY A 255 3.63 -14.62 1.80
N GLY A 256 2.40 -14.14 1.65
CA GLY A 256 1.63 -13.47 2.69
C GLY A 256 0.17 -13.57 2.30
N CYS A 257 -0.52 -14.64 2.75
CA CYS A 257 -1.95 -14.83 2.52
C CYS A 257 -2.71 -13.77 3.34
N GLY A 258 -2.92 -12.59 2.75
CA GLY A 258 -3.54 -11.43 3.39
C GLY A 258 -4.77 -10.89 2.65
N GLY A 259 -5.38 -11.64 1.74
CA GLY A 259 -6.56 -11.19 1.00
C GLY A 259 -7.84 -11.33 1.82
N GLY A 260 -8.08 -10.39 2.74
CA GLY A 260 -9.38 -10.16 3.37
C GLY A 260 -10.34 -9.50 2.37
N GLY A 261 -10.74 -10.22 1.33
CA GLY A 261 -11.78 -9.81 0.40
C GLY A 261 -13.01 -10.69 0.59
N CYS A 262 -14.06 -10.16 1.19
CA CYS A 262 -15.37 -10.80 1.18
C CYS A 262 -15.83 -10.87 -0.29
N GLY A 263 -16.28 -12.05 -0.70
CA GLY A 263 -16.86 -12.25 -2.03
C GLY A 263 -18.35 -12.49 -1.84
N GLY A 264 -19.18 -11.57 -2.32
CA GLY A 264 -20.63 -11.75 -2.37
C GLY A 264 -21.01 -13.00 -3.17
N GLY A 265 -22.11 -13.64 -2.78
CA GLY A 265 -22.68 -14.87 -3.38
C GLY A 265 -23.73 -14.59 -4.44
#